data_AF-A0AA86N0F1-F1
#
_entry.id   AF-A0AA86N0F1-F1
#
_cell.length_a   1.000
_cell.length_b   1.000
_cell.length_c   1.000
_cell.angle_alpha   90.00
_cell.angle_beta   90.00
_cell.angle_gamma   90.00
#
_symmetry.space_group_name_H-M   'P 1'
#
loop_
_entity.id
_entity.type
_entity.pdbx_description
1 polymer ?
#
loop_
_entity_poly.entity_id
_entity_poly.type
_entity_poly.pdbx_seq_one_letter_code
_entity_poly.pdbx_strand_id
1 'polypeptide(L)'
;MPRVLVADDSIAVRKVAERLLKEAGLNVTLAANAEEAITLLEHDPPDIVVSDVIMPDKSGYEVCGYVRSHSKFAAIPVLLISGIVNDDVTKQAESCRADGVLKKPFQGTSLQDRVSALLHKRQPAAPPAPAPAPPSAPADLKPTESARAASAAPAQHIADHELDSYRLAASRLKEIEHELAQERARSSTLAHELEEATRQQAQAGSLEDQLRAERDHVAQLMQRASDLELEAKRGQEAEVALAAERERIAQLTTALSEAQAAAQSEAQHAQEIAQALEEHRVRVAELTQALAGARETAQKVQELEATLVAERAAQAELVKQMTELEQKATRLAEVESDLQEASAERDGLRKQCAAAEAELGMRTNEATQLRDQLRAAHAALADARQHIEQVDADLANAKPQASRVPELEQTLATVQERAEQLAAELAEAKPKADRLPDLERALAAERERNDALIRRIGEAEHAAEQSAKRLEDMARKLGEIAGLASKLGSGPGR
;
A
#
# COMPACT_ATOMS: atom_id res chain seq x y z
N MET A 1 4.37 36.61 -52.33
CA MET A 1 3.77 35.35 -51.83
C MET A 1 2.52 35.73 -51.04
N PRO A 2 1.36 35.10 -51.30
CA PRO A 2 0.13 35.44 -50.59
C PRO A 2 0.27 35.23 -49.08
N ARG A 3 -0.34 36.12 -48.30
CA ARG A 3 -0.34 36.09 -46.83
C ARG A 3 -1.63 35.48 -46.31
N VAL A 4 -1.52 34.52 -45.40
CA VAL A 4 -2.65 33.85 -44.75
C VAL A 4 -2.60 34.16 -43.27
N LEU A 5 -3.72 34.63 -42.72
CA LEU A 5 -3.90 34.72 -41.26
C LEU A 5 -4.67 33.49 -40.79
N VAL A 6 -4.10 32.74 -39.84
CA VAL A 6 -4.76 31.59 -39.21
C VAL A 6 -5.07 31.92 -37.76
N ALA A 7 -6.36 31.94 -37.41
CA ALA A 7 -6.85 32.15 -36.05
C ALA A 7 -7.47 30.86 -35.50
N ASP A 8 -6.93 30.36 -34.40
CA ASP A 8 -7.40 29.13 -33.73
C ASP A 8 -6.89 29.16 -32.29
N ASP A 9 -7.66 28.70 -31.30
CA ASP A 9 -7.25 28.69 -29.89
C ASP A 9 -6.23 27.58 -29.59
N SER A 10 -6.27 26.50 -30.36
CA SER A 10 -5.38 25.36 -30.22
C SER A 10 -4.04 25.58 -30.91
N ILE A 11 -2.96 25.60 -30.11
CA ILE A 11 -1.57 25.65 -30.60
C ILE A 11 -1.29 24.53 -31.61
N ALA A 12 -1.84 23.33 -31.36
CA ALA A 12 -1.64 22.18 -32.23
C ALA A 12 -2.25 22.40 -33.63
N VAL A 13 -3.47 22.94 -33.69
CA VAL A 13 -4.15 23.22 -34.97
C VAL A 13 -3.44 24.35 -35.71
N ARG A 14 -3.03 25.43 -35.01
CA ARG A 14 -2.22 26.50 -35.60
C ARG A 14 -0.94 25.99 -36.23
N LYS A 15 -0.21 25.09 -35.55
CA LYS A 15 1.05 24.52 -36.05
C LYS A 15 0.84 23.60 -37.25
N VAL A 16 -0.23 22.81 -37.26
CA VAL A 16 -0.58 21.96 -38.41
C VAL A 16 -0.96 22.82 -39.61
N ALA A 17 -1.84 23.82 -39.44
CA ALA A 17 -2.23 24.73 -40.50
C ALA A 17 -1.03 25.55 -41.03
N GLU A 18 -0.17 26.05 -40.16
CA GLU A 18 1.08 26.74 -40.52
C GLU A 18 1.95 25.89 -41.43
N ARG A 19 2.21 24.64 -41.03
CA ARG A 19 3.05 23.72 -41.81
C ARG A 19 2.45 23.45 -43.18
N LEU A 20 1.16 23.11 -43.23
CA LEU A 20 0.47 22.78 -44.49
C LEU A 20 0.44 23.96 -45.46
N LEU A 21 0.16 25.17 -44.98
CA LEU A 21 0.08 26.35 -45.83
C LEU A 21 1.47 26.86 -46.25
N LYS A 22 2.50 26.71 -45.40
CA LYS A 22 3.89 26.98 -45.78
C LYS A 22 4.43 26.00 -46.82
N GLU A 23 4.08 24.71 -46.72
CA GLU A 23 4.39 23.70 -47.75
C GLU A 23 3.79 24.07 -49.12
N ALA A 24 2.64 24.76 -49.13
CA ALA A 24 2.01 25.30 -50.34
C ALA A 24 2.60 26.64 -50.83
N GLY A 25 3.69 27.13 -50.23
CA GLY A 25 4.35 28.38 -50.62
C GLY A 25 3.65 29.66 -50.17
N LEU A 26 2.82 29.58 -49.12
CA LEU A 26 2.11 30.73 -48.55
C LEU A 26 2.85 31.26 -47.31
N ASN A 27 2.75 32.57 -47.06
CA ASN A 27 3.28 33.17 -45.84
C ASN A 27 2.19 33.17 -44.77
N VAL A 28 2.44 32.56 -43.60
CA VAL A 28 1.41 32.32 -42.59
C VAL A 28 1.69 33.14 -41.33
N THR A 29 0.69 33.90 -40.90
CA THR A 29 0.64 34.59 -39.61
C THR A 29 -0.37 33.88 -38.71
N LEU A 30 -0.01 33.68 -37.44
CA LEU A 30 -0.82 32.93 -36.48
C LEU A 30 -1.41 33.88 -35.44
N ALA A 31 -2.69 33.68 -35.12
CA ALA A 31 -3.40 34.35 -34.03
C ALA A 31 -3.99 33.29 -33.08
N ALA A 32 -3.79 33.46 -31.78
CA ALA A 32 -4.26 32.54 -30.75
C ALA A 32 -5.73 32.75 -30.36
N ASN A 33 -6.34 33.86 -30.76
CA ASN A 33 -7.76 34.15 -30.55
C ASN A 33 -8.25 35.18 -31.57
N ALA A 34 -9.56 35.45 -31.56
CA ALA A 34 -10.18 36.41 -32.48
C ALA A 34 -9.72 37.86 -32.27
N GLU A 35 -9.38 38.27 -31.05
CA GLU A 35 -8.91 39.63 -30.78
C GLU A 35 -7.51 39.89 -31.36
N GLU A 36 -6.60 38.94 -31.20
CA GLU A 36 -5.29 38.96 -31.84
C GLU A 36 -5.43 38.92 -33.37
N ALA A 37 -6.37 38.13 -33.90
CA ALA A 37 -6.63 38.10 -35.34
C ALA A 37 -7.10 39.46 -35.89
N ILE A 38 -8.00 40.15 -35.18
CA ILE A 38 -8.47 41.49 -35.53
C ILE A 38 -7.33 42.51 -35.45
N THR A 39 -6.51 42.45 -34.40
CA THR A 39 -5.35 43.33 -34.22
C THR A 39 -4.33 43.16 -35.37
N LEU A 40 -4.09 41.91 -35.78
CA LEU A 40 -3.20 41.60 -36.89
C LEU A 40 -3.79 42.02 -38.25
N LEU A 41 -5.11 41.88 -38.43
CA LEU A 41 -5.83 42.38 -39.61
C LEU A 41 -5.66 43.90 -39.80
N GLU A 42 -5.68 44.66 -38.70
CA GLU A 42 -5.49 46.12 -38.72
C GLU A 42 -4.06 46.52 -39.09
N HIS A 43 -3.07 45.82 -38.53
CA HIS A 43 -1.66 46.12 -38.69
C HIS A 43 -1.07 45.63 -40.03
N ASP A 44 -1.36 44.39 -40.42
CA ASP A 44 -0.86 43.76 -41.65
C ASP A 44 -1.96 42.94 -42.36
N PRO A 45 -2.71 43.55 -43.29
CA PRO A 45 -3.87 42.89 -43.90
C PRO A 45 -3.46 41.68 -44.76
N PRO A 46 -4.01 40.48 -44.48
CA PRO A 46 -3.71 39.26 -45.21
C PRO A 46 -4.49 39.16 -46.54
N ASP A 47 -4.10 38.21 -47.39
CA ASP A 47 -4.81 37.90 -48.63
C ASP A 47 -6.02 36.99 -48.41
N ILE A 48 -6.02 36.23 -47.30
CA ILE A 48 -7.11 35.35 -46.85
C ILE A 48 -7.05 35.16 -45.33
N VAL A 49 -8.22 35.08 -44.70
CA VAL A 49 -8.37 34.74 -43.28
C VAL A 49 -8.90 33.32 -43.14
N VAL A 50 -8.26 32.53 -42.30
CA VAL A 50 -8.67 31.19 -41.92
C VAL A 50 -8.94 31.23 -40.41
N SER A 51 -10.19 31.14 -39.99
CA SER A 51 -10.56 31.30 -38.58
C SER A 51 -11.33 30.09 -38.06
N ASP A 52 -10.98 29.62 -36.88
CA ASP A 52 -11.81 28.67 -36.15
C ASP A 52 -13.14 29.31 -35.78
N VAL A 53 -14.21 28.52 -35.83
CA VAL A 53 -15.56 28.96 -35.48
C VAL A 53 -15.68 29.16 -33.98
N ILE A 54 -15.16 28.22 -33.19
CA ILE A 54 -15.26 28.22 -31.73
C ILE A 54 -13.90 28.65 -31.17
N MET A 55 -13.84 29.84 -30.59
CA MET A 55 -12.69 30.35 -29.86
C MET A 55 -13.19 30.99 -28.55
N PRO A 56 -12.36 31.04 -27.49
CA PRO A 56 -12.68 31.77 -26.27
C PRO A 56 -12.86 33.26 -26.57
N ASP A 57 -13.76 33.89 -25.82
CA ASP A 57 -14.19 35.30 -25.90
C ASP A 57 -14.93 35.69 -27.17
N LYS A 58 -14.28 35.58 -28.33
CA LYS A 58 -14.83 35.98 -29.62
C LYS A 58 -14.77 34.85 -30.65
N SER A 59 -15.86 34.63 -31.36
CA SER A 59 -16.01 33.54 -32.34
C SER A 59 -15.42 33.88 -33.71
N GLY A 60 -15.15 32.87 -34.53
CA GLY A 60 -14.75 33.09 -35.93
C GLY A 60 -15.79 33.82 -36.77
N TYR A 61 -17.07 33.74 -36.39
CA TYR A 61 -18.13 34.53 -37.01
C TYR A 61 -17.97 36.02 -36.76
N GLU A 62 -17.47 36.41 -35.59
CA GLU A 62 -17.22 37.82 -35.27
C GLU A 62 -15.99 38.35 -36.01
N VAL A 63 -14.95 37.52 -36.19
CA VAL A 63 -13.83 37.86 -37.09
C VAL A 63 -14.35 38.07 -38.51
N CYS A 64 -15.23 37.20 -39.01
CA CYS A 64 -15.86 37.36 -40.32
C CYS A 64 -16.73 38.63 -40.40
N GLY A 65 -17.55 38.90 -39.38
CA GLY A 65 -18.37 40.10 -39.28
C GLY A 65 -17.53 41.38 -39.23
N TYR A 66 -16.40 41.36 -38.52
CA TYR A 66 -15.43 42.45 -38.49
C TYR A 66 -14.84 42.70 -39.89
N VAL A 67 -14.38 41.65 -40.58
CA VAL A 67 -13.87 41.74 -41.96
C VAL A 67 -14.92 42.34 -42.90
N ARG A 68 -16.19 41.93 -42.79
CA ARG A 68 -17.28 42.41 -43.66
C ARG A 68 -17.78 43.82 -43.33
N SER A 69 -17.70 44.25 -42.08
CA SER A 69 -18.13 45.60 -41.66
C SER A 69 -17.13 46.69 -42.02
N HIS A 70 -15.87 46.34 -42.29
CA HIS A 70 -14.82 47.29 -42.65
C HIS A 70 -14.56 47.27 -44.16
N SER A 71 -14.79 48.39 -44.84
CA SER A 71 -14.60 48.53 -46.30
C SER A 71 -13.18 48.15 -46.77
N LYS A 72 -12.17 48.37 -45.92
CA LYS A 72 -10.77 48.01 -46.17
C LYS A 72 -10.54 46.49 -46.26
N PHE A 73 -11.32 45.68 -45.52
CA PHE A 73 -11.14 44.24 -45.40
C PHE A 73 -12.25 43.44 -46.09
N ALA A 74 -13.37 44.09 -46.47
CA ALA A 74 -14.56 43.44 -46.98
C ALA A 74 -14.34 42.54 -48.21
N ALA A 75 -13.26 42.76 -48.97
CA ALA A 75 -12.87 41.94 -50.13
C ALA A 75 -11.95 40.75 -49.79
N ILE A 76 -11.47 40.64 -48.55
CA ILE A 76 -10.63 39.53 -48.10
C ILE A 76 -11.53 38.30 -47.90
N PRO A 77 -11.19 37.15 -48.51
CA PRO A 77 -11.93 35.92 -48.28
C PRO A 77 -11.75 35.40 -46.86
N VAL A 78 -12.83 34.90 -46.27
CA VAL A 78 -12.85 34.29 -44.93
C VAL A 78 -13.27 32.84 -45.04
N LEU A 79 -12.36 31.93 -44.68
CA LEU A 79 -12.60 30.50 -44.55
C LEU A 79 -12.77 30.16 -43.07
N LEU A 80 -13.95 29.69 -42.70
CA LEU A 80 -14.21 29.20 -41.35
C LEU A 80 -13.79 27.74 -41.23
N ILE A 81 -13.17 27.39 -40.12
CA ILE A 81 -12.83 26.01 -39.76
C ILE A 81 -13.67 25.63 -38.54
N SER A 82 -14.26 24.44 -38.49
CA SER A 82 -15.04 23.99 -37.34
C SER A 82 -14.85 22.51 -37.03
N GLY A 83 -14.82 22.13 -35.75
CA GLY A 83 -14.87 20.73 -35.31
C GLY A 83 -16.19 20.02 -35.65
N ILE A 84 -17.29 20.78 -35.72
CA ILE A 84 -18.62 20.28 -36.04
C ILE A 84 -19.18 21.12 -37.18
N VAL A 85 -19.56 20.47 -38.27
CA VAL A 85 -20.26 21.12 -39.39
C VAL A 85 -21.66 20.51 -39.46
N ASN A 86 -22.63 21.31 -39.05
CA ASN A 86 -24.07 21.04 -39.04
C ASN A 86 -24.81 22.21 -39.70
N ASP A 87 -26.13 22.07 -39.87
CA ASP A 87 -26.96 23.06 -40.57
C ASP A 87 -26.89 24.45 -39.91
N ASP A 88 -26.75 24.50 -38.59
CA ASP A 88 -26.66 25.76 -37.84
C ASP A 88 -25.35 26.50 -38.12
N VAL A 89 -24.21 25.80 -38.09
CA VAL A 89 -22.90 26.38 -38.47
C VAL A 89 -22.92 26.89 -39.91
N THR A 90 -23.59 26.18 -40.80
CA THR A 90 -23.71 26.58 -42.22
C THR A 90 -24.55 27.84 -42.37
N LYS A 91 -25.72 27.90 -41.73
CA LYS A 91 -26.59 29.11 -41.72
C LYS A 91 -25.87 30.32 -41.13
N GLN A 92 -25.12 30.11 -40.06
CA GLN A 92 -24.42 31.18 -39.36
C GLN A 92 -23.21 31.69 -40.15
N ALA A 93 -22.48 30.79 -40.81
CA ALA A 93 -21.44 31.14 -41.78
C ALA A 93 -21.98 31.93 -42.98
N GLU A 94 -23.16 31.57 -43.49
CA GLU A 94 -23.84 32.31 -44.56
C GLU A 94 -24.28 33.70 -44.07
N SER A 95 -24.81 33.79 -42.85
CA SER A 95 -25.24 35.05 -42.24
C SER A 95 -24.08 36.06 -42.10
N CYS A 96 -22.89 35.59 -41.68
CA CYS A 96 -21.69 36.43 -41.61
C CYS A 96 -20.98 36.61 -42.96
N ARG A 97 -21.52 36.03 -44.06
CA ARG A 97 -20.97 36.06 -45.41
C ARG A 97 -19.55 35.49 -45.49
N ALA A 98 -19.28 34.36 -44.83
CA ALA A 98 -18.04 33.61 -45.01
C ALA A 98 -17.98 32.99 -46.42
N ASP A 99 -16.78 32.85 -46.99
CA ASP A 99 -16.58 32.30 -48.34
C ASP A 99 -16.49 30.77 -48.35
N GLY A 100 -16.39 30.16 -47.18
CA GLY A 100 -16.44 28.72 -47.02
C GLY A 100 -16.36 28.27 -45.57
N VAL A 101 -16.72 26.99 -45.36
CA VAL A 101 -16.55 26.28 -44.10
C VAL A 101 -15.79 24.99 -44.37
N LEU A 102 -14.82 24.66 -43.51
CA LEU A 102 -14.03 23.44 -43.56
C LEU A 102 -14.13 22.68 -42.23
N LYS A 103 -14.38 21.37 -42.30
CA LYS A 103 -14.50 20.51 -41.11
C LYS A 103 -13.13 20.08 -40.59
N LYS A 104 -12.92 20.13 -39.27
CA LYS A 104 -11.79 19.48 -38.56
C LYS A 104 -12.15 18.01 -38.25
N PRO A 105 -11.20 17.08 -38.24
CA PRO A 105 -9.81 17.24 -38.71
C PRO A 105 -9.77 17.37 -40.24
N PHE A 106 -8.97 18.33 -40.75
CA PHE A 106 -8.72 18.49 -42.18
C PHE A 106 -7.42 17.81 -42.57
N GLN A 107 -7.40 17.17 -43.74
CA GLN A 107 -6.19 16.62 -44.33
C GLN A 107 -5.42 17.75 -45.04
N GLY A 108 -4.11 17.57 -45.23
CA GLY A 108 -3.24 18.61 -45.79
C GLY A 108 -3.73 19.21 -47.11
N THR A 109 -4.22 18.34 -48.00
CA THR A 109 -4.73 18.72 -49.32
C THR A 109 -6.02 19.54 -49.24
N SER A 110 -6.95 19.20 -48.36
CA SER A 110 -8.26 19.88 -48.31
C SER A 110 -8.19 21.33 -47.83
N LEU A 111 -7.27 21.66 -46.92
CA LEU A 111 -7.03 23.06 -46.51
C LEU A 111 -6.33 23.85 -47.62
N GLN A 112 -5.27 23.29 -48.21
CA GLN A 112 -4.50 23.92 -49.28
C GLN A 112 -5.37 24.20 -50.52
N ASP A 113 -6.16 23.22 -50.95
CA ASP A 113 -7.04 23.33 -52.12
C ASP A 113 -8.09 24.42 -51.91
N ARG A 114 -8.70 24.47 -50.72
CA ARG A 114 -9.75 25.44 -50.40
C ARG A 114 -9.20 26.86 -50.32
N VAL A 115 -8.06 27.04 -49.67
CA VAL A 115 -7.36 28.34 -49.59
C VAL A 115 -6.94 28.80 -50.99
N SER A 116 -6.38 27.90 -51.79
CA SER A 116 -5.97 28.22 -53.16
C SER A 116 -7.17 28.60 -54.03
N ALA A 117 -8.27 27.86 -53.99
CA ALA A 117 -9.48 28.18 -54.75
C ALA A 117 -10.04 29.57 -54.40
N LEU A 118 -10.06 29.93 -53.11
CA LEU A 118 -10.54 31.24 -52.65
C LEU A 118 -9.62 32.39 -53.07
N LEU A 119 -8.30 32.18 -53.06
CA LEU A 119 -7.34 33.16 -53.55
C LEU A 119 -7.46 33.38 -55.08
N HIS A 120 -7.74 32.34 -55.87
CA HIS A 120 -7.92 32.45 -57.32
C HIS A 120 -9.23 33.16 -57.70
N LYS A 121 -10.30 32.98 -56.91
CA LYS A 121 -11.63 33.61 -57.14
C LYS A 121 -11.61 35.14 -56.98
N ARG A 122 -10.56 35.71 -56.38
CA ARG A 122 -10.39 37.15 -56.10
C ARG A 122 -9.86 37.97 -57.29
N GLN A 123 -9.42 37.36 -58.40
CA GLN A 123 -9.05 38.13 -59.60
C GLN A 123 -10.31 38.60 -60.37
N PRO A 124 -10.55 39.92 -60.52
CA PRO A 124 -11.76 40.40 -61.18
C PRO A 124 -11.67 40.30 -62.71
N ALA A 125 -12.73 39.75 -63.32
CA ALA A 125 -13.12 40.01 -64.70
C ALA A 125 -13.76 41.41 -64.82
N ALA A 126 -13.48 42.13 -65.90
CA ALA A 126 -13.88 43.53 -66.16
C ALA A 126 -15.39 43.72 -66.42
N PRO A 127 -15.99 44.90 -66.10
CA PRO A 127 -17.42 45.19 -66.31
C PRO A 127 -17.79 45.78 -67.70
N PRO A 128 -19.04 45.57 -68.21
CA PRO A 128 -19.53 46.05 -69.51
C PRO A 128 -20.27 47.40 -69.47
N ALA A 129 -20.40 48.06 -70.63
CA ALA A 129 -21.04 49.37 -70.85
C ALA A 129 -22.56 49.29 -71.18
N PRO A 130 -23.35 50.37 -70.99
CA PRO A 130 -24.82 50.39 -71.11
C PRO A 130 -25.36 50.88 -72.48
N ALA A 131 -26.63 50.55 -72.77
CA ALA A 131 -27.40 50.88 -73.99
C ALA A 131 -28.16 52.24 -73.92
N PRO A 132 -28.61 52.84 -75.06
CA PRO A 132 -29.29 54.15 -75.14
C PRO A 132 -30.84 54.13 -75.29
N ALA A 133 -31.45 55.31 -75.11
CA ALA A 133 -32.89 55.65 -75.03
C ALA A 133 -33.62 55.90 -76.39
N PRO A 134 -34.98 56.05 -76.44
CA PRO A 134 -35.80 56.17 -77.67
C PRO A 134 -36.28 57.61 -78.03
N PRO A 135 -36.83 57.88 -79.24
CA PRO A 135 -37.40 59.18 -79.62
C PRO A 135 -38.92 59.25 -79.92
N SER A 136 -39.51 60.39 -79.51
CA SER A 136 -40.40 61.37 -80.19
C SER A 136 -41.63 61.00 -81.05
N ALA A 137 -42.74 61.71 -80.76
CA ALA A 137 -43.93 61.93 -81.59
C ALA A 137 -43.76 63.02 -82.68
N PRO A 138 -44.74 63.20 -83.59
CA PRO A 138 -45.08 64.55 -84.07
C PRO A 138 -46.60 64.82 -84.28
N ALA A 139 -46.89 66.12 -84.42
CA ALA A 139 -48.18 66.79 -84.62
C ALA A 139 -48.55 67.01 -86.09
N ASP A 140 -49.82 67.41 -86.36
CA ASP A 140 -50.26 68.59 -87.16
C ASP A 140 -51.66 68.40 -87.80
N LEU A 141 -52.47 69.47 -87.83
CA LEU A 141 -52.90 70.17 -89.07
C LEU A 141 -54.02 71.21 -88.82
N LYS A 142 -53.85 72.36 -89.49
CA LYS A 142 -54.67 73.59 -89.50
C LYS A 142 -55.82 73.57 -90.54
N PRO A 143 -56.79 74.51 -90.47
CA PRO A 143 -57.92 74.65 -91.41
C PRO A 143 -57.66 75.68 -92.54
N THR A 144 -58.41 75.56 -93.64
CA THR A 144 -58.40 76.50 -94.78
C THR A 144 -59.80 76.99 -95.14
N GLU A 145 -59.97 78.31 -95.16
CA GLU A 145 -61.01 79.06 -95.87
C GLU A 145 -60.71 79.16 -97.38
N SER A 146 -61.74 79.29 -98.21
CA SER A 146 -61.74 80.15 -99.42
C SER A 146 -63.18 80.24 -99.98
N ALA A 147 -63.79 81.43 -99.98
CA ALA A 147 -64.07 82.28 -101.17
C ALA A 147 -65.30 81.82 -102.00
N ARG A 148 -66.08 82.62 -102.74
CA ARG A 148 -66.03 83.99 -103.30
C ARG A 148 -67.45 84.27 -103.87
N ALA A 149 -68.07 85.43 -103.63
CA ALA A 149 -68.30 86.56 -104.58
C ALA A 149 -69.28 86.40 -105.78
N ALA A 150 -70.03 87.50 -106.00
CA ALA A 150 -70.68 88.00 -107.24
C ALA A 150 -72.00 87.31 -107.67
N SER A 151 -73.01 87.92 -108.30
CA SER A 151 -73.16 89.20 -109.02
C SER A 151 -74.66 89.56 -109.16
N ALA A 152 -74.98 90.78 -109.61
CA ALA A 152 -76.32 91.35 -109.80
C ALA A 152 -76.82 91.27 -111.27
N ALA A 153 -78.12 90.99 -111.47
CA ALA A 153 -79.03 91.43 -112.57
C ALA A 153 -80.28 90.51 -112.64
N PRO A 154 -81.38 90.86 -113.35
CA PRO A 154 -82.17 92.10 -113.37
C PRO A 154 -83.64 91.84 -112.93
N ALA A 155 -84.36 92.90 -112.55
CA ALA A 155 -85.77 92.86 -112.15
C ALA A 155 -86.71 92.55 -113.34
N GLN A 156 -87.46 91.46 -113.25
CA GLN A 156 -88.62 91.17 -114.10
C GLN A 156 -89.89 91.57 -113.34
N HIS A 157 -90.85 92.17 -114.07
CA HIS A 157 -92.15 92.58 -113.55
C HIS A 157 -92.89 91.37 -112.94
N ILE A 158 -93.00 91.38 -111.61
CA ILE A 158 -93.85 90.47 -110.84
C ILE A 158 -95.28 91.04 -110.91
N ALA A 159 -96.23 90.25 -111.41
CA ALA A 159 -97.64 90.66 -111.44
C ALA A 159 -98.21 90.64 -110.00
N ASP A 160 -99.17 91.52 -109.67
CA ASP A 160 -99.67 91.70 -108.29
C ASP A 160 -100.09 90.40 -107.56
N HIS A 161 -100.52 89.36 -108.29
CA HIS A 161 -100.86 88.04 -107.71
C HIS A 161 -99.66 87.25 -107.18
N GLU A 162 -98.45 87.46 -107.72
CA GLU A 162 -97.22 86.83 -107.24
C GLU A 162 -96.69 87.53 -105.97
N LEU A 163 -96.94 88.83 -105.81
CA LEU A 163 -96.58 89.59 -104.62
C LEU A 163 -97.31 89.09 -103.36
N ASP A 164 -98.57 88.67 -103.49
CA ASP A 164 -99.33 88.11 -102.38
C ASP A 164 -98.90 86.67 -102.03
N SER A 165 -98.47 85.86 -103.02
CA SER A 165 -97.88 84.54 -102.74
C SER A 165 -96.52 84.66 -102.05
N TYR A 166 -95.69 85.64 -102.43
CA TYR A 166 -94.44 85.96 -101.74
C TYR A 166 -94.67 86.51 -100.32
N ARG A 167 -95.71 87.33 -100.09
CA ARG A 167 -96.07 87.81 -98.75
C ARG A 167 -96.53 86.68 -97.82
N LEU A 168 -97.36 85.75 -98.32
CA LEU A 168 -97.79 84.57 -97.58
C LEU A 168 -96.62 83.60 -97.32
N ALA A 169 -95.72 83.43 -98.28
CA ALA A 169 -94.49 82.66 -98.09
C ALA A 169 -93.58 83.32 -97.04
N ALA A 170 -93.47 84.65 -97.03
CA ALA A 170 -92.70 85.39 -96.05
C ALA A 170 -93.29 85.33 -94.62
N SER A 171 -94.62 85.30 -94.47
CA SER A 171 -95.25 85.11 -93.15
C SER A 171 -95.04 83.69 -92.62
N ARG A 172 -95.20 82.67 -93.48
CA ARG A 172 -94.88 81.28 -93.12
C ARG A 172 -93.41 81.08 -92.78
N LEU A 173 -92.49 81.75 -93.49
CA LEU A 173 -91.07 81.73 -93.16
C LEU A 173 -90.80 82.31 -91.77
N LYS A 174 -91.46 83.41 -91.39
CA LYS A 174 -91.33 83.98 -90.04
C LYS A 174 -91.87 83.05 -88.95
N GLU A 175 -92.97 82.34 -89.20
CA GLU A 175 -93.50 81.32 -88.28
C GLU A 175 -92.51 80.17 -88.10
N ILE A 176 -91.96 79.64 -89.20
CA ILE A 176 -90.95 78.57 -89.17
C ILE A 176 -89.66 79.04 -88.48
N GLU A 177 -89.23 80.29 -88.72
CA GLU A 177 -88.07 80.87 -88.03
C GLU A 177 -88.31 80.98 -86.52
N HIS A 178 -89.52 81.33 -86.10
CA HIS A 178 -89.87 81.40 -84.69
C HIS A 178 -89.91 80.01 -84.04
N GLU A 179 -90.49 79.01 -84.70
CA GLU A 179 -90.48 77.61 -84.25
C GLU A 179 -89.05 77.06 -84.17
N LEU A 180 -88.22 77.31 -85.18
CA LEU A 180 -86.82 76.92 -85.21
C LEU A 180 -86.01 77.59 -84.10
N ALA A 181 -86.31 78.86 -83.77
CA ALA A 181 -85.70 79.55 -82.64
C ALA A 181 -86.11 78.93 -81.30
N GLN A 182 -87.39 78.55 -81.14
CA GLN A 182 -87.87 77.84 -79.95
C GLN A 182 -87.26 76.45 -79.81
N GLU A 183 -87.16 75.67 -80.90
CA GLU A 183 -86.49 74.37 -80.87
C GLU A 183 -85.00 74.51 -80.56
N ARG A 184 -84.30 75.47 -81.17
CA ARG A 184 -82.89 75.74 -80.85
C ARG A 184 -82.70 76.12 -79.38
N ALA A 185 -83.61 76.92 -78.80
CA ALA A 185 -83.57 77.24 -77.37
C ALA A 185 -83.77 75.98 -76.50
N ARG A 186 -84.73 75.12 -76.84
CA ARG A 186 -84.96 73.83 -76.14
C ARG A 186 -83.78 72.86 -76.29
N SER A 187 -83.18 72.78 -77.48
CA SER A 187 -81.99 71.97 -77.72
C SER A 187 -80.80 72.49 -76.91
N SER A 188 -80.66 73.82 -76.78
CA SER A 188 -79.62 74.43 -75.95
C SER A 188 -79.81 74.14 -74.47
N THR A 189 -81.03 74.17 -73.95
CA THR A 189 -81.30 73.84 -72.53
C THR A 189 -81.07 72.35 -72.26
N LEU A 190 -81.56 71.46 -73.12
CA LEU A 190 -81.33 70.02 -73.00
C LEU A 190 -79.84 69.66 -73.12
N ALA A 191 -79.09 70.35 -73.98
CA ALA A 191 -77.65 70.16 -74.08
C ALA A 191 -76.92 70.56 -72.79
N HIS A 192 -77.34 71.68 -72.16
CA HIS A 192 -76.79 72.11 -70.88
C HIS A 192 -77.13 71.13 -69.74
N GLU A 193 -78.36 70.63 -69.68
CA GLU A 193 -78.77 69.61 -68.68
C GLU A 193 -78.00 68.29 -68.87
N LEU A 194 -77.76 67.87 -70.12
CA LEU A 194 -76.93 66.70 -70.43
C LEU A 194 -75.47 66.91 -70.02
N GLU A 195 -74.93 68.10 -70.24
CA GLU A 195 -73.56 68.45 -69.81
C GLU A 195 -73.42 68.47 -68.29
N GLU A 196 -74.42 68.99 -67.57
CA GLU A 196 -74.45 68.94 -66.10
C GLU A 196 -74.58 67.50 -65.59
N ALA A 197 -75.47 66.70 -66.15
CA ALA A 197 -75.66 65.30 -65.77
C ALA A 197 -74.38 64.46 -66.01
N THR A 198 -73.70 64.68 -67.14
CA THR A 198 -72.42 64.01 -67.43
C THR A 198 -71.30 64.45 -66.48
N ARG A 199 -71.24 65.73 -66.09
CA ARG A 199 -70.31 66.20 -65.04
C ARG A 199 -70.61 65.56 -63.68
N GLN A 200 -71.87 65.46 -63.28
CA GLN A 200 -72.27 64.80 -62.04
C GLN A 200 -71.93 63.31 -62.05
N GLN A 201 -72.16 62.62 -63.17
CA GLN A 201 -71.77 61.21 -63.33
C GLN A 201 -70.25 61.02 -63.25
N ALA A 202 -69.46 61.93 -63.84
CA ALA A 202 -68.01 61.90 -63.72
C ALA A 202 -67.53 62.14 -62.27
N GLN A 203 -68.17 63.06 -61.54
CA GLN A 203 -67.89 63.30 -60.12
C GLN A 203 -68.24 62.09 -59.26
N ALA A 204 -69.39 61.44 -59.51
CA ALA A 204 -69.78 60.22 -58.83
C ALA A 204 -68.77 59.09 -59.07
N GLY A 205 -68.32 58.90 -60.31
CA GLY A 205 -67.26 57.93 -60.63
C GLY A 205 -65.95 58.21 -59.90
N SER A 206 -65.52 59.47 -59.82
CA SER A 206 -64.33 59.85 -59.05
C SER A 206 -64.45 59.56 -57.56
N LEU A 207 -65.63 59.73 -56.96
CA LEU A 207 -65.88 59.41 -55.55
C LEU A 207 -65.92 57.89 -55.32
N GLU A 208 -66.47 57.12 -56.25
CA GLU A 208 -66.44 55.66 -56.20
C GLU A 208 -65.01 55.11 -56.26
N ASP A 209 -64.17 55.66 -57.12
CA ASP A 209 -62.75 55.31 -57.21
C ASP A 209 -62.00 55.64 -55.91
N GLN A 210 -62.28 56.79 -55.28
CA GLN A 210 -61.72 57.16 -53.98
C GLN A 210 -62.18 56.21 -52.87
N LEU A 211 -63.47 55.87 -52.82
CA LEU A 211 -64.01 54.90 -51.85
C LEU A 211 -63.40 53.50 -52.05
N ARG A 212 -63.12 53.11 -53.29
CA ARG A 212 -62.45 51.84 -53.59
C ARG A 212 -61.01 51.86 -53.10
N ALA A 213 -60.27 52.93 -53.36
CA ALA A 213 -58.90 53.08 -52.87
C ALA A 213 -58.81 53.07 -51.33
N GLU A 214 -59.73 53.76 -50.65
CA GLU A 214 -59.83 53.74 -49.18
C GLU A 214 -60.15 52.34 -48.64
N ARG A 215 -61.06 51.60 -49.28
CA ARG A 215 -61.36 50.20 -48.91
C ARG A 215 -60.14 49.29 -49.06
N ASP A 216 -59.41 49.43 -50.17
CA ASP A 216 -58.18 48.67 -50.40
C ASP A 216 -57.10 49.02 -49.36
N HIS A 217 -56.99 50.31 -48.99
CA HIS A 217 -56.07 50.75 -47.95
C HIS A 217 -56.44 50.17 -46.56
N VAL A 218 -57.74 50.19 -46.19
CA VAL A 218 -58.22 49.58 -44.95
C VAL A 218 -57.95 48.07 -44.95
N ALA A 219 -58.15 47.37 -46.07
CA ALA A 219 -57.83 45.95 -46.18
C ALA A 219 -56.33 45.68 -45.94
N GLN A 220 -55.45 46.49 -46.52
CA GLN A 220 -54.00 46.41 -46.28
C GLN A 220 -53.63 46.67 -44.82
N LEU A 221 -54.25 47.67 -44.17
CA LEU A 221 -54.03 47.95 -42.75
C LEU A 221 -54.48 46.80 -41.86
N MET A 222 -55.63 46.19 -42.15
CA MET A 222 -56.13 45.02 -41.41
C MET A 222 -55.20 43.81 -41.57
N GLN A 223 -54.69 43.56 -42.78
CA GLN A 223 -53.70 42.51 -43.00
C GLN A 223 -52.41 42.76 -42.21
N ARG A 224 -51.90 44.00 -42.24
CA ARG A 224 -50.70 44.39 -41.49
C ARG A 224 -50.89 44.29 -39.98
N ALA A 225 -52.07 44.60 -39.47
CA ALA A 225 -52.42 44.41 -38.06
C ALA A 225 -52.39 42.93 -37.68
N SER A 226 -52.97 42.06 -38.51
CA SER A 226 -52.93 40.60 -38.30
C SER A 226 -51.51 40.05 -38.32
N ASP A 227 -50.65 40.53 -39.22
CA ASP A 227 -49.25 40.11 -39.30
C ASP A 227 -48.48 40.52 -38.03
N LEU A 228 -48.67 41.76 -37.56
CA LEU A 228 -48.07 42.25 -36.31
C LEU A 228 -48.57 41.48 -35.07
N GLU A 229 -49.84 41.08 -35.03
CA GLU A 229 -50.36 40.23 -33.96
C GLU A 229 -49.70 38.83 -33.96
N LEU A 230 -49.45 38.26 -35.14
CA LEU A 230 -48.74 36.99 -35.27
C LEU A 230 -47.28 37.11 -34.83
N GLU A 231 -46.60 38.19 -35.22
CA GLU A 231 -45.23 38.49 -34.78
C GLU A 231 -45.16 38.68 -33.27
N ALA A 232 -46.11 39.39 -32.67
CA ALA A 232 -46.20 39.57 -31.21
C ALA A 232 -46.38 38.23 -30.49
N LYS A 233 -47.23 37.33 -30.99
CA LYS A 233 -47.40 35.98 -30.43
C LYS A 233 -46.11 35.16 -30.51
N ARG A 234 -45.42 35.18 -31.65
CA ARG A 234 -44.10 34.53 -31.80
C ARG A 234 -43.06 35.11 -30.86
N GLY A 235 -43.09 36.43 -30.63
CA GLY A 235 -42.25 37.10 -29.64
C GLY A 235 -42.50 36.59 -28.22
N GLN A 236 -43.77 36.47 -27.82
CA GLN A 236 -44.16 35.92 -26.52
C GLN A 236 -43.70 34.46 -26.35
N GLU A 237 -43.87 33.62 -27.37
CA GLU A 237 -43.38 32.23 -27.35
C GLU A 237 -41.86 32.16 -27.18
N ALA A 238 -41.12 33.03 -27.88
CA ALA A 238 -39.66 33.12 -27.77
C ALA A 238 -39.22 33.58 -26.38
N GLU A 239 -39.92 34.55 -25.76
CA GLU A 239 -39.63 34.99 -24.39
C GLU A 239 -39.85 33.88 -23.36
N VAL A 240 -40.92 33.10 -23.50
CA VAL A 240 -41.19 31.93 -22.64
C VAL A 240 -40.09 30.88 -22.82
N ALA A 241 -39.66 30.61 -24.05
CA ALA A 241 -38.55 29.69 -24.32
C ALA A 241 -37.23 30.19 -23.72
N LEU A 242 -36.93 31.48 -23.84
CA LEU A 242 -35.74 32.09 -23.26
C LEU A 242 -35.77 32.03 -21.71
N ALA A 243 -36.93 32.22 -21.09
CA ALA A 243 -37.11 32.08 -19.65
C ALA A 243 -36.85 30.62 -19.20
N ALA A 244 -37.35 29.63 -19.93
CA ALA A 244 -37.10 28.22 -19.66
C ALA A 244 -35.61 27.85 -19.78
N GLU A 245 -34.91 28.37 -20.80
CA GLU A 245 -33.46 28.17 -20.95
C GLU A 245 -32.67 28.83 -19.82
N ARG A 246 -33.04 30.04 -19.39
CA ARG A 246 -32.43 30.69 -18.22
C ARG A 246 -32.61 29.88 -16.94
N GLU A 247 -33.78 29.27 -16.75
CA GLU A 247 -34.04 28.39 -15.61
C GLU A 247 -33.17 27.11 -15.68
N ARG A 248 -33.04 26.48 -16.87
CA ARG A 248 -32.14 25.34 -17.07
C ARG A 248 -30.69 25.69 -16.77
N ILE A 249 -30.21 26.85 -17.24
CA ILE A 249 -28.85 27.34 -16.95
C ILE A 249 -28.67 27.54 -15.45
N ALA A 250 -29.65 28.12 -14.75
CA ALA A 250 -29.60 28.29 -13.31
C ALA A 250 -29.52 26.93 -12.58
N GLN A 251 -30.34 25.95 -12.98
CA GLN A 251 -30.31 24.59 -12.43
C GLN A 251 -28.96 23.91 -12.67
N LEU A 252 -28.41 24.00 -13.89
CA LEU A 252 -27.10 23.44 -14.23
C LEU A 252 -25.97 24.13 -13.45
N THR A 253 -26.06 25.43 -13.22
CA THR A 253 -25.07 26.18 -12.44
C THR A 253 -25.08 25.72 -10.97
N THR A 254 -26.27 25.53 -10.39
CA THR A 254 -26.40 24.98 -9.03
C THR A 254 -25.83 23.56 -8.97
N ALA A 255 -26.21 22.68 -9.90
CA ALA A 255 -25.69 21.30 -9.96
C ALA A 255 -24.16 21.26 -10.14
N LEU A 256 -23.60 22.16 -10.94
CA LEU A 256 -22.15 22.29 -11.10
C LEU A 256 -21.48 22.71 -9.80
N SER A 257 -22.06 23.66 -9.05
CA SER A 257 -21.53 24.10 -7.76
C SER A 257 -21.56 22.99 -6.70
N GLU A 258 -22.62 22.17 -6.68
CA GLU A 258 -22.74 21.01 -5.79
C GLU A 258 -21.71 19.92 -6.15
N ALA A 259 -21.54 19.64 -7.45
CA ALA A 259 -20.54 18.70 -7.92
C ALA A 259 -19.11 19.18 -7.61
N GLN A 260 -18.83 20.48 -7.73
CA GLN A 260 -17.55 21.07 -7.34
C GLN A 260 -17.30 20.95 -5.82
N ALA A 261 -18.31 21.20 -4.99
CA ALA A 261 -18.20 21.03 -3.54
C ALA A 261 -17.94 19.57 -3.15
N ALA A 262 -18.61 18.61 -3.79
CA ALA A 262 -18.37 17.18 -3.59
C ALA A 262 -16.94 16.79 -4.00
N ALA A 263 -16.47 17.24 -5.17
CA ALA A 263 -15.11 16.99 -5.64
C ALA A 263 -14.04 17.59 -4.71
N GLN A 264 -14.30 18.78 -4.14
CA GLN A 264 -13.41 19.39 -3.14
C GLN A 264 -13.36 18.57 -1.85
N SER A 265 -14.50 18.07 -1.37
CA SER A 265 -14.57 17.18 -0.21
C SER A 265 -13.79 15.88 -0.45
N GLU A 266 -13.97 15.24 -1.61
CA GLU A 266 -13.20 14.04 -1.98
C GLU A 266 -11.70 14.32 -2.06
N ALA A 267 -11.29 15.47 -2.61
CA ALA A 267 -9.89 15.88 -2.64
C ALA A 267 -9.31 16.08 -1.23
N GLN A 268 -10.08 16.67 -0.31
CA GLN A 268 -9.69 16.81 1.10
C GLN A 268 -9.52 15.43 1.77
N HIS A 269 -10.47 14.51 1.59
CA HIS A 269 -10.37 13.16 2.13
C HIS A 269 -9.15 12.42 1.56
N ALA A 270 -8.88 12.55 0.25
CA ALA A 270 -7.69 11.97 -0.35
C ALA A 270 -6.39 12.54 0.25
N GLN A 271 -6.36 13.83 0.57
CA GLN A 271 -5.23 14.48 1.22
C GLN A 271 -5.04 14.00 2.67
N GLU A 272 -6.12 13.83 3.43
CA GLU A 272 -6.08 13.25 4.79
C GLU A 272 -5.56 11.81 4.77
N ILE A 273 -6.03 10.98 3.83
CA ILE A 273 -5.53 9.62 3.64
C ILE A 273 -4.04 9.62 3.29
N ALA A 274 -3.61 10.51 2.40
CA ALA A 274 -2.19 10.63 2.03
C ALA A 274 -1.31 11.03 3.23
N GLN A 275 -1.78 11.96 4.07
CA GLN A 275 -1.09 12.33 5.31
C GLN A 275 -1.01 11.15 6.29
N ALA A 276 -2.12 10.44 6.52
CA ALA A 276 -2.15 9.27 7.40
C ALA A 276 -1.22 8.15 6.90
N LEU A 277 -1.16 7.91 5.58
CA LEU A 277 -0.23 6.94 4.99
C LEU A 277 1.23 7.33 5.21
N GLU A 278 1.57 8.61 5.15
CA GLU A 278 2.92 9.09 5.40
C GLU A 278 3.30 8.98 6.88
N GLU A 279 2.39 9.30 7.80
CA GLU A 279 2.57 9.04 9.23
C GLU A 279 2.80 7.55 9.52
N HIS A 280 2.00 6.67 8.89
CA HIS A 280 2.18 5.23 8.98
C HIS A 280 3.54 4.77 8.43
N ARG A 281 4.02 5.35 7.32
CA ARG A 281 5.36 5.05 6.77
C ARG A 281 6.46 5.41 7.74
N VAL A 282 6.40 6.60 8.35
CA VAL A 282 7.36 7.02 9.37
C VAL A 282 7.32 6.07 10.56
N ARG A 283 6.13 5.71 11.04
CA ARG A 283 5.97 4.75 12.15
C ARG A 283 6.55 3.38 11.84
N VAL A 284 6.36 2.87 10.63
CA VAL A 284 6.95 1.60 10.18
C VAL A 284 8.47 1.69 10.13
N ALA A 285 9.03 2.81 9.67
CA ALA A 285 10.48 3.03 9.66
C ALA A 285 11.06 3.04 11.09
N GLU A 286 10.42 3.76 12.02
CA GLU A 286 10.80 3.78 13.45
C GLU A 286 10.77 2.39 14.06
N LEU A 287 9.69 1.62 13.83
CA LEU A 287 9.56 0.25 14.34
C LEU A 287 10.61 -0.68 13.73
N THR A 288 10.93 -0.52 12.45
CA THR A 288 11.96 -1.31 11.77
C THR A 288 13.34 -1.03 12.37
N GLN A 289 13.65 0.24 12.65
CA GLN A 289 14.89 0.63 13.32
C GLN A 289 14.96 0.10 14.76
N ALA A 290 13.86 0.20 15.52
CA ALA A 290 13.79 -0.35 16.87
C ALA A 290 13.98 -1.87 16.88
N LEU A 291 13.41 -2.58 15.91
CA LEU A 291 13.55 -4.02 15.77
C LEU A 291 14.97 -4.43 15.37
N ALA A 292 15.65 -3.64 14.53
CA ALA A 292 17.07 -3.83 14.25
C ALA A 292 17.94 -3.67 15.51
N GLY A 293 17.69 -2.63 16.31
CA GLY A 293 18.37 -2.44 17.60
C GLY A 293 18.12 -3.60 18.57
N ALA A 294 16.88 -4.08 18.67
CA ALA A 294 16.54 -5.22 19.51
C ALA A 294 17.26 -6.51 19.06
N ARG A 295 17.40 -6.75 17.75
CA ARG A 295 18.18 -7.89 17.22
C ARG A 295 19.66 -7.80 17.59
N GLU A 296 20.26 -6.61 17.51
CA GLU A 296 21.65 -6.41 17.91
C GLU A 296 21.82 -6.69 19.42
N THR A 297 20.89 -6.23 20.26
CA THR A 297 20.94 -6.55 21.70
C THR A 297 20.77 -8.04 21.97
N ALA A 298 19.92 -8.75 21.22
CA ALA A 298 19.75 -10.19 21.36
C ALA A 298 21.01 -10.97 20.96
N GLN A 299 21.72 -10.53 19.91
CA GLN A 299 23.02 -11.11 19.52
C GLN A 299 24.07 -10.93 20.62
N LYS A 300 24.17 -9.73 21.20
CA LYS A 300 25.07 -9.47 22.35
C LYS A 300 24.74 -10.35 23.55
N VAL A 301 23.45 -10.57 23.83
CA VAL A 301 23.03 -11.49 24.90
C VAL A 301 23.45 -12.92 24.61
N GLN A 302 23.28 -13.41 23.37
CA GLN A 302 23.74 -14.75 22.98
C GLN A 302 25.26 -14.91 23.10
N GLU A 303 26.04 -13.90 22.71
CA GLU A 303 27.49 -13.90 22.90
C GLU A 303 27.86 -13.98 24.38
N LEU A 304 27.22 -13.16 25.23
CA LEU A 304 27.42 -13.19 26.67
C LEU A 304 27.03 -14.53 27.28
N GLU A 305 25.90 -15.12 26.90
CA GLU A 305 25.50 -16.45 27.34
C GLU A 305 26.53 -17.53 26.94
N ALA A 306 27.05 -17.47 25.71
CA ALA A 306 28.10 -18.38 25.26
C ALA A 306 29.38 -18.23 26.10
N THR A 307 29.80 -16.99 26.40
CA THR A 307 30.95 -16.75 27.29
C THR A 307 30.71 -17.26 28.72
N LEU A 308 29.52 -17.06 29.27
CA LEU A 308 29.17 -17.55 30.60
C LEU A 308 29.18 -19.08 30.67
N VAL A 309 28.67 -19.76 29.64
CA VAL A 309 28.72 -21.22 29.53
C VAL A 309 30.17 -21.70 29.47
N ALA A 310 31.02 -21.03 28.70
CA ALA A 310 32.45 -21.36 28.63
C ALA A 310 33.16 -21.15 29.97
N GLU A 311 32.89 -20.04 30.68
CA GLU A 311 33.43 -19.81 32.02
C GLU A 311 32.97 -20.87 33.02
N ARG A 312 31.68 -21.23 33.02
CA ARG A 312 31.15 -22.30 33.88
C ARG A 312 31.81 -23.65 33.60
N ALA A 313 32.06 -23.97 32.32
CA ALA A 313 32.77 -25.18 31.95
C ALA A 313 34.23 -25.16 32.45
N ALA A 314 34.93 -24.02 32.32
CA ALA A 314 36.27 -23.86 32.85
C ALA A 314 36.32 -23.97 34.38
N GLN A 315 35.33 -23.40 35.09
CA GLN A 315 35.18 -23.54 36.54
C GLN A 315 34.95 -25.00 36.94
N ALA A 316 34.10 -25.73 36.21
CA ALA A 316 33.86 -27.15 36.48
C ALA A 316 35.13 -28.00 36.30
N GLU A 317 35.94 -27.71 35.29
CA GLU A 317 37.24 -28.39 35.10
C GLU A 317 38.22 -28.04 36.22
N LEU A 318 38.27 -26.78 36.67
CA LEU A 318 39.10 -26.38 37.81
C LEU A 318 38.68 -27.11 39.10
N VAL A 319 37.37 -27.22 39.36
CA VAL A 319 36.85 -27.98 40.51
C VAL A 319 37.27 -29.44 40.42
N LYS A 320 37.18 -30.06 39.24
CA LYS A 320 37.64 -31.44 39.02
C LYS A 320 39.14 -31.57 39.32
N GLN A 321 39.97 -30.66 38.81
CA GLN A 321 41.41 -30.65 39.12
C GLN A 321 41.69 -30.48 40.62
N MET A 322 40.94 -29.61 41.31
CA MET A 322 41.06 -29.45 42.77
C MET A 322 40.70 -30.74 43.49
N THR A 323 39.60 -31.40 43.12
CA THR A 323 39.23 -32.69 43.75
C THR A 323 40.25 -33.80 43.49
N GLU A 324 40.87 -33.84 42.31
CA GLU A 324 41.95 -34.78 42.02
C GLU A 324 43.21 -34.49 42.83
N LEU A 325 43.52 -33.21 43.06
CA LEU A 325 44.62 -32.80 43.94
C LEU A 325 44.33 -33.14 45.40
N GLU A 326 43.11 -32.93 45.88
CA GLU A 326 42.69 -33.33 47.23
C GLU A 326 42.81 -34.85 47.41
N GLN A 327 42.35 -35.65 46.44
CA GLN A 327 42.52 -37.11 46.46
C GLN A 327 43.99 -37.54 46.43
N LYS A 328 44.84 -36.83 45.68
CA LYS A 328 46.30 -37.08 45.69
C LYS A 328 46.90 -36.72 47.04
N ALA A 329 46.47 -35.63 47.66
CA ALA A 329 46.94 -35.22 48.98
C ALA A 329 46.51 -36.21 50.07
N THR A 330 45.28 -36.73 50.03
CA THR A 330 44.85 -37.76 50.98
C THR A 330 45.63 -39.06 50.79
N ARG A 331 45.87 -39.50 49.55
CA ARG A 331 46.74 -40.65 49.27
C ARG A 331 48.18 -40.44 49.74
N LEU A 332 48.72 -39.22 49.58
CA LEU A 332 50.05 -38.89 50.10
C LEU A 332 50.09 -38.98 51.63
N ALA A 333 49.06 -38.50 52.32
CA ALA A 333 48.96 -38.61 53.77
C ALA A 333 48.85 -40.08 54.24
N GLU A 334 48.10 -40.93 53.52
CA GLU A 334 48.05 -42.38 53.77
C GLU A 334 49.44 -43.01 53.60
N VAL A 335 50.14 -42.72 52.50
CA VAL A 335 51.50 -43.23 52.25
C VAL A 335 52.49 -42.74 53.31
N GLU A 336 52.37 -41.49 53.77
CA GLU A 336 53.19 -40.96 54.86
C GLU A 336 52.92 -41.71 56.18
N SER A 337 51.66 -42.03 56.49
CA SER A 337 51.29 -42.85 57.64
C SER A 337 51.87 -44.25 57.57
N ASP A 338 51.70 -44.94 56.43
CA ASP A 338 52.26 -46.27 56.20
C ASP A 338 53.80 -46.26 56.34
N LEU A 339 54.46 -45.23 55.83
CA LEU A 339 55.91 -45.08 55.93
C LEU A 339 56.37 -44.81 57.37
N GLN A 340 55.57 -44.08 58.16
CA GLN A 340 55.80 -43.92 59.60
C GLN A 340 55.67 -45.25 60.34
N GLU A 341 54.61 -46.03 60.08
CA GLU A 341 54.42 -47.37 60.66
C GLU A 341 55.58 -48.30 60.31
N ALA A 342 55.94 -48.39 59.01
CA ALA A 342 57.07 -49.20 58.56
C ALA A 342 58.40 -48.75 59.17
N SER A 343 58.58 -47.43 59.39
CA SER A 343 59.78 -46.91 60.06
C SER A 343 59.82 -47.32 61.54
N ALA A 344 58.68 -47.30 62.23
CA ALA A 344 58.55 -47.72 63.62
C ALA A 344 58.77 -49.23 63.78
N GLU A 345 58.22 -50.04 62.86
CA GLU A 345 58.50 -51.48 62.79
C GLU A 345 59.98 -51.75 62.57
N ARG A 346 60.62 -51.06 61.61
CA ARG A 346 62.06 -51.19 61.35
C ARG A 346 62.89 -50.81 62.58
N ASP A 347 62.52 -49.75 63.29
CA ASP A 347 63.22 -49.33 64.50
C ASP A 347 62.99 -50.31 65.66
N GLY A 348 61.81 -50.92 65.74
CA GLY A 348 61.51 -52.04 66.63
C GLY A 348 62.37 -53.27 66.34
N LEU A 349 62.44 -53.69 65.07
CA LEU A 349 63.32 -54.78 64.61
C LEU A 349 64.80 -54.46 64.88
N ARG A 350 65.25 -53.22 64.67
CA ARG A 350 66.61 -52.79 65.02
C ARG A 350 66.92 -52.93 66.50
N LYS A 351 65.99 -52.56 67.38
CA LYS A 351 66.14 -52.75 68.83
C LYS A 351 66.20 -54.24 69.19
N GLN A 352 65.38 -55.07 68.55
CA GLN A 352 65.42 -56.53 68.74
C GLN A 352 66.73 -57.14 68.25
N CYS A 353 67.24 -56.72 67.08
CA CYS A 353 68.55 -57.14 66.59
C CYS A 353 69.67 -56.71 67.54
N ALA A 354 69.67 -55.46 68.02
CA ALA A 354 70.65 -54.98 68.99
C ALA A 354 70.60 -55.76 70.32
N ALA A 355 69.40 -56.12 70.79
CA ALA A 355 69.22 -56.96 71.98
C ALA A 355 69.75 -58.38 71.75
N ALA A 356 69.46 -58.98 70.59
CA ALA A 356 69.96 -60.30 70.21
C ALA A 356 71.50 -60.31 70.05
N GLU A 357 72.07 -59.25 69.48
CA GLU A 357 73.53 -59.06 69.39
C GLU A 357 74.16 -58.93 70.78
N ALA A 358 73.54 -58.19 71.70
CA ALA A 358 73.98 -58.10 73.09
C ALA A 358 73.90 -59.46 73.81
N GLU A 359 72.84 -60.23 73.60
CA GLU A 359 72.69 -61.58 74.16
C GLU A 359 73.71 -62.56 73.58
N LEU A 360 73.98 -62.51 72.28
CA LEU A 360 75.09 -63.22 71.62
C LEU A 360 76.45 -62.80 72.21
N GLY A 361 76.64 -61.51 72.50
CA GLY A 361 77.81 -60.99 73.20
C GLY A 361 77.97 -61.58 74.61
N MET A 362 76.88 -61.70 75.37
CA MET A 362 76.90 -62.34 76.68
C MET A 362 77.21 -63.83 76.59
N ARG A 363 76.57 -64.57 75.67
CA ARG A 363 76.83 -66.00 75.46
C ARG A 363 78.24 -66.29 74.95
N THR A 364 78.81 -65.40 74.13
CA THR A 364 80.20 -65.51 73.69
C THR A 364 81.18 -65.26 74.83
N ASN A 365 80.89 -64.29 75.71
CA ASN A 365 81.65 -64.06 76.94
C ASN A 365 81.56 -65.26 77.90
N GLU A 366 80.37 -65.82 78.13
CA GLU A 366 80.19 -67.05 78.90
C GLU A 366 80.95 -68.22 78.27
N ALA A 367 80.90 -68.39 76.95
CA ALA A 367 81.64 -69.41 76.25
C ALA A 367 83.16 -69.23 76.40
N THR A 368 83.69 -67.99 76.39
CA THR A 368 85.09 -67.73 76.69
C THR A 368 85.45 -68.04 78.13
N GLN A 369 84.59 -67.68 79.09
CA GLN A 369 84.79 -67.96 80.51
C GLN A 369 84.79 -69.47 80.79
N LEU A 370 83.89 -70.24 80.19
CA LEU A 370 83.89 -71.70 80.23
C LEU A 370 85.15 -72.28 79.58
N ARG A 371 85.63 -71.70 78.48
CA ARG A 371 86.87 -72.13 77.82
C ARG A 371 88.09 -71.90 78.70
N ASP A 372 88.15 -70.79 79.44
CA ASP A 372 89.22 -70.48 80.38
C ASP A 372 89.14 -71.36 81.65
N GLN A 373 87.93 -71.64 82.16
CA GLN A 373 87.72 -72.63 83.22
C GLN A 373 88.18 -74.04 82.81
N LEU A 374 87.90 -74.45 81.58
CA LEU A 374 88.39 -75.72 81.02
C LEU A 374 89.92 -75.73 80.90
N ARG A 375 90.53 -74.59 80.57
CA ARG A 375 91.99 -74.45 80.48
C ARG A 375 92.63 -74.53 81.88
N ALA A 376 92.01 -73.94 82.89
CA ALA A 376 92.42 -74.05 84.30
C ALA A 376 92.25 -75.48 84.85
N ALA A 377 91.15 -76.17 84.51
CA ALA A 377 90.94 -77.58 84.89
C ALA A 377 91.99 -78.51 84.25
N HIS A 378 92.38 -78.26 82.99
CA HIS A 378 93.46 -79.00 82.35
C HIS A 378 94.83 -78.75 83.01
N ALA A 379 95.11 -77.54 83.50
CA ALA A 379 96.33 -77.25 84.26
C ALA A 379 96.35 -77.99 85.61
N ALA A 380 95.24 -78.01 86.35
CA ALA A 380 95.13 -78.76 87.61
C ALA A 380 95.28 -80.28 87.42
N LEU A 381 94.82 -80.83 86.28
CA LEU A 381 95.02 -82.21 85.90
C LEU A 381 96.48 -82.54 85.53
N ALA A 382 97.25 -81.55 85.05
CA ALA A 382 98.68 -81.72 84.79
C ALA A 382 99.48 -81.79 86.11
N ASP A 383 99.16 -80.96 87.10
CA ASP A 383 99.79 -80.98 88.43
C ASP A 383 99.49 -82.30 89.18
N ALA A 384 98.27 -82.83 89.06
CA ALA A 384 97.90 -84.12 89.66
C ALA A 384 98.65 -85.32 89.05
N ARG A 385 99.03 -85.24 87.76
CA ARG A 385 99.82 -86.29 87.09
C ARG A 385 101.28 -86.28 87.54
N GLN A 386 101.83 -85.12 87.83
CA GLN A 386 103.22 -84.98 88.30
C GLN A 386 103.41 -85.50 89.74
N HIS A 387 102.35 -85.49 90.56
CA HIS A 387 102.35 -86.04 91.92
C HIS A 387 102.25 -87.57 91.98
N ILE A 388 101.74 -88.22 90.92
CA ILE A 388 101.56 -89.68 90.83
C ILE A 388 102.87 -90.39 90.45
N GLU A 389 103.74 -89.77 89.63
CA GLU A 389 105.06 -90.33 89.27
C GLU A 389 106.08 -90.36 90.43
N GLN A 390 105.84 -89.63 91.53
CA GLN A 390 106.75 -89.53 92.67
C GLN A 390 106.46 -90.51 93.83
N VAL A 391 105.31 -91.22 93.80
CA VAL A 391 104.94 -92.19 94.84
C VAL A 391 105.12 -93.65 94.38
N ASP A 392 105.30 -93.88 93.07
CA ASP A 392 105.57 -95.20 92.47
C ASP A 392 107.00 -95.75 92.73
N ALA A 393 107.87 -95.01 93.43
CA ALA A 393 109.24 -95.45 93.73
C ALA A 393 109.44 -96.12 95.12
N ASP A 394 108.53 -95.96 96.09
CA ASP A 394 108.85 -96.24 97.51
C ASP A 394 108.02 -97.31 98.23
N LEU A 395 107.12 -98.09 97.59
CA LEU A 395 106.36 -99.13 98.31
C LEU A 395 106.33 -100.51 97.62
N ALA A 396 107.53 -101.04 97.37
CA ALA A 396 107.79 -102.40 96.88
C ALA A 396 107.89 -103.50 97.97
N ASN A 397 107.19 -103.43 99.11
CA ASN A 397 107.21 -104.52 100.11
C ASN A 397 105.97 -104.55 101.03
N ALA A 398 105.02 -105.47 100.75
CA ALA A 398 104.27 -106.33 101.71
C ALA A 398 102.86 -106.73 101.19
N LYS A 399 102.63 -108.05 101.08
CA LYS A 399 101.35 -108.79 100.90
C LYS A 399 100.41 -108.65 102.13
N PRO A 400 99.17 -109.23 102.17
CA PRO A 400 98.08 -109.44 101.18
C PRO A 400 96.64 -109.15 101.77
N GLN A 401 95.56 -109.55 101.05
CA GLN A 401 94.12 -109.70 101.44
C GLN A 401 93.20 -108.48 101.23
N ALA A 402 91.87 -108.54 101.03
CA ALA A 402 90.87 -109.47 100.48
C ALA A 402 89.47 -108.78 100.56
N SER A 403 88.57 -109.08 99.61
CA SER A 403 87.07 -109.05 99.71
C SER A 403 86.27 -107.72 99.81
N ARG A 404 85.30 -107.51 98.89
CA ARG A 404 83.85 -107.67 99.13
C ARG A 404 83.01 -107.21 97.92
N VAL A 405 82.35 -108.17 97.26
CA VAL A 405 81.34 -108.02 96.19
C VAL A 405 80.07 -108.77 96.60
N PRO A 406 79.32 -108.38 97.66
CA PRO A 406 77.86 -108.40 97.48
C PRO A 406 77.11 -107.58 98.54
N GLU A 407 76.89 -106.26 98.34
CA GLU A 407 76.01 -105.51 99.27
C GLU A 407 75.29 -104.29 98.65
N LEU A 408 75.51 -103.96 97.38
CA LEU A 408 74.89 -102.78 96.75
C LEU A 408 74.12 -103.08 95.45
N GLU A 409 73.77 -104.34 95.22
CA GLU A 409 72.77 -104.75 94.21
C GLU A 409 71.32 -104.72 94.79
N GLN A 410 71.16 -104.35 96.07
CA GLN A 410 69.87 -104.36 96.77
C GLN A 410 69.14 -102.99 96.80
N THR A 411 69.77 -101.90 96.34
CA THR A 411 69.21 -100.53 96.34
C THR A 411 68.61 -100.10 94.99
N LEU A 412 68.74 -100.92 93.94
CA LEU A 412 68.18 -100.63 92.61
C LEU A 412 66.70 -101.04 92.45
N ALA A 413 66.19 -101.90 93.35
CA ALA A 413 64.82 -102.44 93.28
C ALA A 413 63.74 -101.53 93.91
N THR A 414 64.10 -100.59 94.79
CA THR A 414 63.12 -99.81 95.59
C THR A 414 62.63 -98.51 94.93
N VAL A 415 63.21 -98.10 93.79
CA VAL A 415 62.80 -96.87 93.09
C VAL A 415 61.78 -97.15 91.98
N GLN A 416 61.70 -98.39 91.49
CA GLN A 416 60.72 -98.79 90.46
C GLN A 416 59.28 -98.86 90.99
N GLU A 417 59.08 -99.07 92.29
CA GLU A 417 57.77 -99.19 92.95
C GLU A 417 57.02 -97.85 93.10
N ARG A 418 57.73 -96.71 93.00
CA ARG A 418 57.15 -95.37 93.20
C ARG A 418 56.53 -94.76 91.93
N ALA A 419 56.70 -95.41 90.78
CA ALA A 419 56.13 -95.01 89.50
C ALA A 419 54.70 -95.56 89.28
N GLU A 420 54.30 -96.62 89.98
CA GLU A 420 52.98 -97.27 89.81
C GLU A 420 51.85 -96.62 90.64
N GLN A 421 52.18 -95.88 91.71
CA GLN A 421 51.18 -95.28 92.61
C GLN A 421 50.42 -94.08 92.03
N LEU A 422 50.96 -93.35 91.05
CA LEU A 422 50.30 -92.16 90.48
C LEU A 422 49.38 -92.47 89.27
N ALA A 423 49.35 -93.71 88.79
CA ALA A 423 48.42 -94.15 87.75
C ALA A 423 47.02 -94.49 88.28
N ALA A 424 46.86 -94.62 89.61
CA ALA A 424 45.62 -95.07 90.26
C ALA A 424 44.57 -93.96 90.52
N GLU A 425 44.98 -92.68 90.58
CA GLU A 425 44.06 -91.56 90.85
C GLU A 425 43.18 -91.16 89.63
N LEU A 426 43.51 -91.64 88.43
CA LEU A 426 42.75 -91.34 87.20
C LEU A 426 41.50 -92.23 87.00
N ALA A 427 41.26 -93.21 87.87
CA ALA A 427 40.23 -94.25 87.71
C ALA A 427 38.90 -93.98 88.46
N GLU A 428 38.83 -93.00 89.36
CA GLU A 428 37.63 -92.72 90.18
C GLU A 428 36.57 -91.81 89.51
N ALA A 429 36.85 -91.21 88.35
CA ALA A 429 35.92 -90.30 87.68
C ALA A 429 34.94 -90.96 86.69
N LYS A 430 34.84 -92.30 86.68
CA LYS A 430 33.97 -93.07 85.75
C LYS A 430 32.48 -93.23 86.13
N PRO A 431 32.01 -93.24 87.40
CA PRO A 431 30.61 -93.56 87.70
C PRO A 431 29.64 -92.35 87.67
N LYS A 432 30.02 -91.22 87.04
CA LYS A 432 29.07 -90.13 86.71
C LYS A 432 28.39 -90.30 85.34
N ALA A 433 28.76 -91.32 84.56
CA ALA A 433 28.26 -91.55 83.20
C ALA A 433 26.91 -92.28 83.11
N ASP A 434 26.48 -93.01 84.16
CA ASP A 434 25.26 -93.83 84.11
C ASP A 434 23.95 -93.07 84.37
N ARG A 435 24.01 -91.74 84.58
CA ARG A 435 22.81 -90.86 84.73
C ARG A 435 22.42 -90.13 83.44
N LEU A 436 23.12 -90.34 82.32
CA LEU A 436 22.87 -89.67 81.04
C LEU A 436 21.46 -89.93 80.44
N PRO A 437 20.90 -91.16 80.48
CA PRO A 437 19.63 -91.44 79.78
C PRO A 437 18.41 -90.73 80.39
N ASP A 438 18.41 -90.50 81.71
CA ASP A 438 17.32 -89.83 82.40
C ASP A 438 17.36 -88.31 82.22
N LEU A 439 18.56 -87.73 82.05
CA LEU A 439 18.73 -86.31 81.71
C LEU A 439 18.39 -86.02 80.24
N GLU A 440 18.61 -86.96 79.31
CA GLU A 440 18.23 -86.80 77.90
C GLU A 440 16.70 -86.74 77.69
N ARG A 441 15.92 -87.51 78.47
CA ARG A 441 14.44 -87.43 78.43
C ARG A 441 13.91 -86.10 78.99
N ALA A 442 14.53 -85.58 80.05
CA ALA A 442 14.17 -84.27 80.59
C ALA A 442 14.55 -83.13 79.62
N LEU A 443 15.69 -83.26 78.91
CA LEU A 443 16.14 -82.31 77.90
C LEU A 443 15.25 -82.31 76.65
N ALA A 444 14.70 -83.47 76.24
CA ALA A 444 13.78 -83.56 75.12
C ALA A 444 12.44 -82.86 75.40
N ALA A 445 11.88 -83.02 76.61
CA ALA A 445 10.66 -82.33 77.01
C ALA A 445 10.85 -80.80 77.15
N GLU A 446 12.04 -80.35 77.58
CA GLU A 446 12.39 -78.92 77.60
C GLU A 446 12.63 -78.35 76.20
N ARG A 447 13.15 -79.14 75.25
CA ARG A 447 13.30 -78.72 73.84
C ARG A 447 11.94 -78.54 73.17
N GLU A 448 10.97 -79.41 73.44
CA GLU A 448 9.61 -79.28 72.91
C GLU A 448 8.89 -78.03 73.46
N ARG A 449 9.12 -77.69 74.74
CA ARG A 449 8.63 -76.43 75.34
C ARG A 449 9.33 -75.21 74.77
N ASN A 450 10.64 -75.27 74.57
CA ASN A 450 11.39 -74.17 73.95
C ASN A 450 11.00 -73.96 72.48
N ASP A 451 10.73 -75.01 71.70
CA ASP A 451 10.23 -74.88 70.32
C ASP A 451 8.83 -74.24 70.28
N ALA A 452 7.96 -74.56 71.24
CA ALA A 452 6.66 -73.91 71.38
C ALA A 452 6.78 -72.42 71.78
N LEU A 453 7.77 -72.08 72.61
CA LEU A 453 8.11 -70.69 72.95
C LEU A 453 8.73 -69.94 71.76
N ILE A 454 9.60 -70.57 70.98
CA ILE A 454 10.20 -69.99 69.77
C ILE A 454 9.14 -69.70 68.72
N ARG A 455 8.12 -70.56 68.53
CA ARG A 455 6.98 -70.25 67.64
C ARG A 455 6.15 -69.06 68.12
N ARG A 456 5.90 -68.96 69.44
CA ARG A 456 5.18 -67.82 70.02
C ARG A 456 5.98 -66.52 69.96
N ILE A 457 7.31 -66.59 70.13
CA ILE A 457 8.22 -65.46 69.98
C ILE A 457 8.28 -65.04 68.51
N GLY A 458 8.36 -65.97 67.55
CA GLY A 458 8.31 -65.67 66.12
C GLY A 458 6.99 -65.05 65.65
N GLU A 459 5.84 -65.48 66.19
CA GLU A 459 4.54 -64.83 65.93
C GLU A 459 4.48 -63.42 66.52
N ALA A 460 5.08 -63.20 67.70
CA ALA A 460 5.19 -61.89 68.33
C ALA A 460 6.19 -60.97 67.60
N GLU A 461 7.31 -61.50 67.12
CA GLU A 461 8.32 -60.80 66.33
C GLU A 461 7.77 -60.44 64.95
N HIS A 462 7.04 -61.34 64.29
CA HIS A 462 6.42 -61.02 62.99
C HIS A 462 5.31 -59.95 63.14
N ALA A 463 4.55 -59.97 64.23
CA ALA A 463 3.60 -58.91 64.56
C ALA A 463 4.32 -57.59 64.92
N ALA A 464 5.45 -57.66 65.63
CA ALA A 464 6.27 -56.50 65.94
C ALA A 464 6.91 -55.91 64.67
N GLU A 465 7.42 -56.72 63.75
CA GLU A 465 8.06 -56.31 62.51
C GLU A 465 7.06 -55.75 61.50
N GLN A 466 5.81 -56.27 61.48
CA GLN A 466 4.70 -55.64 60.74
C GLN A 466 4.27 -54.30 61.35
N SER A 467 4.35 -54.14 62.68
CA SER A 467 4.09 -52.84 63.32
C SER A 467 5.24 -51.85 63.13
N ALA A 468 6.50 -52.31 63.12
CA ALA A 468 7.68 -51.52 62.78
C ALA A 468 7.65 -51.05 61.31
N LYS A 469 7.28 -51.90 60.35
CA LYS A 469 7.09 -51.49 58.94
C LYS A 469 5.98 -50.45 58.78
N ARG A 470 4.88 -50.56 59.54
CA ARG A 470 3.82 -49.53 59.57
C ARG A 470 4.30 -48.22 60.20
N LEU A 471 5.17 -48.29 61.20
CA LEU A 471 5.81 -47.13 61.83
C LEU A 471 6.88 -46.49 60.93
N GLU A 472 7.65 -47.26 60.17
CA GLU A 472 8.60 -46.75 59.16
C GLU A 472 7.89 -46.08 57.99
N ASP A 473 6.78 -46.65 57.50
CA ASP A 473 5.94 -46.00 56.48
C ASP A 473 5.29 -44.71 57.03
N MET A 474 4.94 -44.64 58.32
CA MET A 474 4.52 -43.41 58.99
C MET A 474 5.68 -42.41 59.17
N ALA A 475 6.88 -42.87 59.55
CA ALA A 475 8.05 -42.03 59.75
C ALA A 475 8.56 -41.45 58.42
N ARG A 476 8.46 -42.22 57.33
CA ARG A 476 8.75 -41.74 55.96
C ARG A 476 7.75 -40.68 55.54
N LYS A 477 6.46 -40.90 55.77
CA LYS A 477 5.41 -39.87 55.56
C LYS A 477 5.59 -38.64 56.45
N LEU A 478 6.08 -38.78 57.69
CA LEU A 478 6.37 -37.66 58.61
C LEU A 478 7.66 -36.89 58.26
N GLY A 479 8.68 -37.58 57.74
CA GLY A 479 9.88 -36.95 57.20
C GLY A 479 9.60 -36.16 55.92
N GLU A 480 8.76 -36.70 55.03
CA GLU A 480 8.22 -36.00 53.85
C GLU A 480 7.35 -34.80 54.22
N ILE A 481 6.57 -34.92 55.31
CA ILE A 481 5.74 -33.82 55.82
C ILE A 481 6.57 -32.61 56.21
N ALA A 482 7.80 -32.71 56.68
CA ALA A 482 8.26 -31.61 57.52
C ALA A 482 9.77 -31.31 57.56
N GLY A 483 10.61 -31.71 56.62
CA GLY A 483 10.38 -31.34 55.22
C GLY A 483 9.96 -29.86 55.10
N LEU A 484 8.66 -29.59 55.29
CA LEU A 484 8.07 -28.25 55.45
C LEU A 484 8.50 -27.45 56.69
N ALA A 485 8.95 -28.06 57.80
CA ALA A 485 9.42 -27.37 59.01
C ALA A 485 10.91 -26.98 58.97
N SER A 486 11.66 -27.45 57.97
CA SER A 486 12.95 -26.92 57.50
C SER A 486 12.94 -25.42 57.12
N LYS A 487 11.94 -24.62 57.51
CA LYS A 487 11.73 -23.25 57.00
C LYS A 487 11.49 -22.17 58.06
N LEU A 488 11.57 -22.44 59.38
CA LEU A 488 11.08 -21.48 60.40
C LEU A 488 11.92 -21.19 61.67
N GLY A 489 13.14 -21.69 61.89
CA GLY A 489 13.95 -21.20 63.03
C GLY A 489 15.41 -21.64 63.03
N SER A 490 16.39 -20.77 62.75
CA SER A 490 16.99 -19.77 63.68
C SER A 490 17.86 -20.44 64.76
N GLY A 491 19.14 -20.20 64.97
CA GLY A 491 20.13 -19.21 64.56
C GLY A 491 21.18 -19.18 65.69
N PRO A 492 22.52 -19.32 65.47
CA PRO A 492 23.46 -19.47 66.57
C PRO A 492 24.02 -18.09 66.99
N GLY A 493 23.46 -17.55 68.08
CA GLY A 493 23.96 -16.35 68.74
C GLY A 493 24.07 -16.57 70.24
N ARG A 494 25.33 -16.71 70.70
CA ARG A 494 25.87 -16.64 72.07
C ARG A 494 25.63 -17.79 73.03
#